data_AF-W1XR36-F1
#
_entry.id   AF-W1XR36-F1
#
_cell.length_a   1.000
_cell.length_b   1.000
_cell.length_c   1.000
_cell.angle_alpha   90.00
_cell.angle_beta   90.00
_cell.angle_gamma   90.00
#
_symmetry.space_group_name_H-M   'P 1'
#
loop_
_entity.id
_entity.type
_entity.pdbx_description
1 polymer ?
#
loop_
_entity_poly.entity_id
_entity_poly.type
_entity_poly.pdbx_seq_one_letter_code
_entity_poly.pdbx_strand_id
1 'polypeptide(L)' 'AGWVTVALQPLINLVQHHETSYRDIQQFIEKPPGKLRIFEIYPPKPLHSIALGSRIPALREDYKLGRLCGRY' A
#
# COMPACT_ATOMS: atom_id res chain seq x y z
N ALA A 1 15.21 8.54 -32.10
CA ALA A 1 14.41 9.14 -31.01
C ALA A 1 13.11 8.39 -30.69
N GLY A 2 12.40 7.79 -31.66
CA GLY A 2 11.09 7.16 -31.41
C GLY A 2 11.07 5.80 -30.67
N TRP A 3 12.19 5.08 -30.56
CA TRP A 3 12.23 3.77 -29.87
C TRP A 3 12.28 3.89 -28.35
N VAL A 4 12.85 4.98 -27.83
CA VAL A 4 13.01 5.22 -26.38
C VAL A 4 11.66 5.50 -25.73
N THR A 5 10.75 6.18 -26.43
CA THR A 5 9.40 6.48 -25.92
C THR A 5 8.54 5.21 -25.81
N VAL A 6 8.62 4.29 -26.78
CA VAL A 6 7.88 3.01 -26.72
C VAL A 6 8.40 2.11 -25.60
N ALA A 7 9.72 2.02 -25.41
CA ALA A 7 10.33 1.20 -24.36
C ALA A 7 9.97 1.66 -22.94
N LEU A 8 9.75 2.96 -22.75
CA LEU A 8 9.36 3.54 -21.46
C LEU A 8 7.85 3.59 -21.23
N GLN A 9 7.04 3.30 -22.25
CA GLN A 9 5.58 3.35 -22.15
C GLN A 9 5.01 2.54 -20.96
N PRO A 10 5.51 1.33 -20.63
CA PRO A 10 5.03 0.60 -19.46
C PRO A 10 5.30 1.32 -18.15
N LEU A 11 6.48 1.95 -18.02
CA LEU A 11 6.83 2.73 -16.82
C LEU A 11 5.99 4.00 -16.73
N ILE A 12 5.77 4.69 -17.86
CA ILE A 12 4.90 5.88 -17.94
C ILE A 12 3.49 5.50 -17.48
N ASN A 13 2.94 4.38 -17.98
CA ASN A 13 1.62 3.90 -17.58
C ASN A 13 1.56 3.60 -16.08
N LEU A 14 2.59 2.96 -15.52
CA LEU A 14 2.67 2.67 -14.08
C LEU A 14 2.64 3.96 -13.25
N VAL A 15 3.44 4.95 -13.63
CA VAL A 15 3.53 6.23 -12.91
C VAL A 15 2.21 7.01 -13.01
N GLN A 16 1.61 7.10 -14.19
CA GLN A 16 0.32 7.78 -14.39
C GLN A 16 -0.80 7.10 -13.60
N HIS A 17 -0.84 5.77 -13.59
CA HIS A 17 -1.80 5.01 -12.79
C HIS A 17 -1.58 5.23 -11.30
N HIS A 18 -0.32 5.21 -10.85
CA HIS A 18 0.04 5.50 -9.47
C HIS A 18 -0.40 6.90 -9.04
N GLU A 19 -0.08 7.93 -9.83
CA GLU A 19 -0.46 9.32 -9.56
C GLU A 19 -1.98 9.49 -9.46
N THR A 20 -2.72 8.92 -10.42
CA THR A 20 -4.19 8.97 -10.42
C THR A 20 -4.76 8.30 -9.18
N SER A 21 -4.31 7.07 -8.89
CA SER A 21 -4.77 6.32 -7.72
C SER A 21 -4.45 7.05 -6.42
N TYR A 22 -3.24 7.61 -6.31
CA TYR A 22 -2.80 8.33 -5.12
C TYR A 22 -3.65 9.58 -4.88
N ARG A 23 -3.93 10.35 -5.94
CA ARG A 23 -4.80 11.53 -5.86
C ARG A 23 -6.22 11.19 -5.42
N ASP A 24 -6.81 10.14 -5.99
CA ASP A 24 -8.17 9.70 -5.65
C ASP A 24 -8.25 9.24 -4.18
N ILE A 25 -7.25 8.48 -3.72
CA ILE A 25 -7.14 8.05 -2.32
C ILE A 25 -6.99 9.26 -1.40
N GLN A 26 -6.14 10.21 -1.74
CA GLN A 26 -5.93 11.41 -0.93
C GLN A 26 -7.21 12.23 -0.83
N GLN A 27 -7.96 12.40 -1.93
CA GLN A 27 -9.24 13.09 -1.91
C GLN A 27 -10.27 12.38 -1.01
N PHE A 28 -10.31 11.04 -1.03
CA PHE A 28 -11.17 10.26 -0.15
C PHE A 28 -10.81 10.45 1.33
N ILE A 29 -9.51 10.47 1.66
CA ILE A 29 -9.02 10.69 3.04
C ILE A 29 -9.34 12.12 3.51
N GLU A 30 -9.14 13.12 2.65
CA GLU A 30 -9.37 14.54 2.98
C GLU A 30 -10.86 14.89 3.07
N LYS A 31 -11.69 14.28 2.22
CA LYS A 31 -13.14 14.52 2.15
C LYS A 31 -13.89 13.20 2.13
N PRO A 32 -13.91 12.47 3.26
CA PRO A 32 -14.64 11.22 3.34
C PRO A 32 -16.13 11.46 3.09
N PRO A 33 -16.85 10.53 2.45
CA PRO A 33 -18.31 10.56 2.44
C PRO A 33 -18.88 10.56 3.86
N GLY A 34 -20.14 11.00 4.04
CA GLY A 34 -20.79 11.02 5.35
C GLY A 34 -20.92 9.62 5.98
N LYS A 35 -21.32 9.54 7.26
CA LYS A 35 -21.56 8.29 8.03
C LYS A 35 -20.60 7.13 7.69
N LEU A 36 -19.32 7.32 7.97
CA LEU A 36 -18.32 6.24 7.94
C LEU A 36 -18.04 5.72 9.35
N ARG A 37 -17.71 4.43 9.43
CA ARG A 37 -17.04 3.83 10.59
C ARG A 37 -15.61 3.56 10.17
N ILE A 38 -14.69 4.40 10.65
CA ILE A 38 -13.26 4.27 10.35
C ILE A 38 -12.67 3.28 11.35
N PHE A 39 -11.95 2.28 10.83
CA PHE A 39 -11.18 1.33 11.62
C PHE A 39 -9.71 1.53 11.29
N GLU A 40 -8.93 1.80 12.32
CA GLU A 40 -7.48 1.85 12.18
C GLU A 40 -6.91 0.45 12.41
N ILE A 41 -6.34 -0.14 11.35
CA ILE A 41 -5.61 -1.40 11.43
C ILE A 41 -4.13 -1.07 11.36
N TYR A 42 -3.48 -1.00 12.51
CA TYR A 42 -2.05 -0.72 12.63
C TYR A 42 -1.38 -1.76 13.54
N PRO A 43 -0.08 -2.06 13.33
CA PRO A 43 0.64 -2.95 14.23
C PRO A 43 1.00 -2.19 15.53
N PRO A 44 0.73 -2.75 16.72
CA PRO A 44 1.05 -2.10 17.99
C PRO A 44 2.55 -2.07 18.31
N LYS A 45 3.38 -2.73 17.49
CA LYS A 45 4.83 -2.80 17.61
C LYS A 45 5.45 -2.76 16.20
N PRO A 46 6.71 -2.30 16.05
CA PRO A 46 7.41 -2.38 14.78
C PRO A 46 7.41 -3.80 14.19
N LEU A 47 7.31 -3.89 12.87
CA LEU A 47 7.38 -5.15 12.15
C LEU A 47 8.79 -5.75 12.24
N HIS A 48 8.88 -7.06 12.41
CA HIS A 48 10.16 -7.77 12.33
C HIS A 48 10.60 -8.02 10.88
N SER A 49 9.65 -8.04 9.96
CA SER A 49 9.87 -8.13 8.53
C SER A 49 10.28 -6.78 7.93
N ILE A 50 11.15 -6.88 6.94
CA ILE A 50 11.60 -5.80 6.06
C ILE A 50 11.22 -6.14 4.62
N ALA A 51 11.23 -5.11 3.75
CA ALA A 51 10.78 -5.21 2.36
C ALA A 51 11.46 -6.34 1.57
N LEU A 52 12.77 -6.54 1.75
CA LEU A 52 13.55 -7.59 1.10
C LEU A 52 14.52 -8.24 2.09
N GLY A 53 14.70 -9.56 1.99
CA GLY A 53 15.66 -10.30 2.82
C GLY A 53 15.13 -10.79 4.17
N SER A 54 13.84 -10.62 4.45
CA SER A 54 13.20 -11.18 5.64
C SER A 54 13.28 -12.70 5.67
N ARG A 55 13.62 -13.26 6.83
CA ARG A 55 13.51 -14.71 7.05
C ARG A 55 12.04 -15.10 7.25
N ILE A 56 11.69 -16.33 6.86
CA ILE A 56 10.33 -16.87 6.98
C ILE A 56 9.70 -16.69 8.39
N PRO A 57 10.42 -16.87 9.52
CA PRO A 57 9.83 -16.66 10.83
C PRO A 57 9.33 -15.24 11.07
N ALA A 58 10.08 -14.21 10.65
CA ALA A 58 9.69 -12.80 10.79
C ALA A 58 8.41 -12.50 9.98
N LEU A 59 8.35 -13.00 8.74
CA LEU A 59 7.15 -12.88 7.89
C LEU A 59 5.93 -13.55 8.53
N ARG A 60 6.09 -14.74 9.11
CA ARG A 60 5.00 -15.48 9.74
C ARG A 60 4.52 -14.81 11.02
N GLU A 61 5.42 -14.19 11.78
CA GLU A 61 5.04 -13.45 12.98
C GLU A 61 4.21 -12.23 12.64
N ASP A 62 4.69 -11.40 11.72
CA ASP A 62 3.99 -10.17 11.32
C ASP A 62 2.66 -10.47 10.61
N TYR A 63 2.58 -11.56 9.85
CA TYR A 63 1.31 -12.01 9.28
C TYR A 63 0.29 -12.36 10.39
N LYS A 64 0.71 -13.06 11.45
CA LYS A 64 -0.16 -13.35 12.60
C LYS A 64 -0.58 -12.05 13.31
N LEU A 65 0.35 -11.12 13.49
CA LEU A 65 0.07 -9.80 14.08
C LEU A 65 -1.00 -9.07 13.27
N GLY A 66 -0.84 -8.99 11.95
CA GLY A 66 -1.82 -8.37 11.05
C GLY A 66 -3.21 -9.02 11.13
N ARG A 67 -3.29 -10.36 11.22
CA ARG A 67 -4.57 -11.05 11.40
C ARG A 67 -5.25 -10.73 12.74
N LEU A 68 -4.49 -10.46 13.80
CA LEU A 68 -5.03 -10.06 15.09
C LEU A 68 -5.54 -8.61 15.03
N CYS A 69 -4.77 -7.72 14.40
CA CYS A 69 -5.16 -6.32 14.20
C CYS A 69 -6.41 -6.18 13.31
N GLY A 70 -6.72 -7.14 12.44
CA GLY A 70 -7.89 -7.08 11.55
C GLY A 70 -9.22 -7.58 12.15
N ARG A 71 -9.29 -7.89 13.45
CA ARG A 71 -10.51 -8.46 14.08
C ARG A 71 -11.52 -7.39 14.51
N TYR A 72 -11.99 -6.57 13.56
CA TYR A 72 -12.91 -5.46 13.82
C TYR A 72 -14.18 -5.48 12.98
#